data_AF-K5DBJ1-F1
#
_entry.id   AF-K5DBJ1-F1
#
_cell.length_a   1.000
_cell.length_b   1.000
_cell.length_c   1.000
_cell.angle_alpha   90.00
_cell.angle_beta   90.00
_cell.angle_gamma   90.00
#
_symmetry.space_group_name_H-M   'P 1'
#
loop_
_entity.id
_entity.type
_entity.pdbx_description
1 polymer ?
#
loop_
_entity_poly.entity_id
_entity_poly.type
_entity_poly.pdbx_seq_one_letter_code
_entity_poly.pdbx_strand_id
1 'polypeptide(L)'
;MAKNFNPRTAESLFKQKLRTMIGNTAHTQNIADQAMDLAGQFMTEDEISNSDVYRVIENLSCVCEEVMQVLIEELKKETRLYEILPDDSDDIKRKAIEEL
;
A
#
# COMPACT_ATOMS: atom_id res chain seq x y z
N MET A 1 4.40 -36.56 9.10
CA MET A 1 4.94 -35.89 7.89
C MET A 1 5.05 -34.40 8.19
N ALA A 2 6.27 -33.90 8.42
CA ALA A 2 6.50 -32.47 8.55
C ALA A 2 6.42 -31.85 7.14
N LYS A 3 5.50 -30.90 6.93
CA LYS A 3 5.49 -30.09 5.70
C LYS A 3 6.79 -29.29 5.68
N ASN A 4 7.66 -29.55 4.71
CA ASN A 4 8.85 -28.75 4.47
C ASN A 4 8.41 -27.31 4.17
N PHE A 5 8.52 -26.44 5.16
CA PHE A 5 8.29 -25.02 5.00
C PHE A 5 9.45 -24.47 4.15
N ASN A 6 9.15 -24.02 2.92
CA ASN A 6 10.13 -23.35 2.08
C ASN A 6 10.02 -21.82 2.30
N PRO A 7 10.93 -21.22 3.08
CA PRO A 7 10.85 -19.80 3.43
C PRO A 7 10.88 -18.88 2.20
N ARG A 8 11.59 -19.26 1.12
CA ARG A 8 11.63 -18.48 -0.13
C ARG A 8 10.27 -18.43 -0.84
N THR A 9 9.50 -19.52 -0.75
CA THR A 9 8.15 -19.58 -1.29
C THR A 9 7.17 -18.76 -0.45
N ALA A 10 7.34 -18.78 0.88
CA ALA A 10 6.52 -17.99 1.80
C ALA A 10 6.72 -16.48 1.60
N GLU A 11 7.97 -16.02 1.45
CA GLU A 11 8.31 -14.62 1.20
C GLU A 11 7.75 -14.12 -0.14
N SER A 12 7.91 -14.92 -1.21
CA SER A 12 7.37 -14.59 -2.53
C SER A 12 5.84 -14.45 -2.50
N LEU A 13 5.15 -15.37 -1.82
CA LEU A 13 3.71 -15.34 -1.65
C LEU A 13 3.25 -14.12 -0.83
N PHE A 14 3.99 -13.78 0.23
CA PHE A 14 3.73 -12.58 1.02
C PHE A 14 3.84 -11.31 0.18
N LYS A 15 4.95 -11.14 -0.57
CA LYS A 15 5.14 -10.02 -1.50
C LYS A 15 4.05 -9.93 -2.56
N GLN A 16 3.61 -11.07 -3.09
CA GLN A 16 2.50 -11.10 -4.04
C GLN A 16 1.19 -10.62 -3.42
N LYS A 17 0.81 -11.16 -2.25
CA LYS A 17 -0.41 -10.74 -1.53
C LYS A 17 -0.39 -9.27 -1.18
N LEU A 18 0.77 -8.75 -0.76
CA LEU A 18 0.95 -7.34 -0.45
C LEU A 18 0.74 -6.46 -1.69
N ARG A 19 1.34 -6.81 -2.83
CA ARG A 19 1.10 -6.12 -4.11
C ARG A 19 -0.37 -6.14 -4.52
N THR A 20 -1.04 -7.27 -4.35
CA THR A 20 -2.48 -7.38 -4.63
C THR A 20 -3.30 -6.47 -3.71
N MET A 21 -2.97 -6.42 -2.41
CA MET A 21 -3.66 -5.54 -1.46
C MET A 21 -3.48 -4.06 -1.84
N ILE A 22 -2.25 -3.63 -2.14
CA ILE A 22 -1.95 -2.28 -2.65
C ILE A 22 -2.79 -1.95 -3.88
N GLY A 23 -2.78 -2.84 -4.87
CA GLY A 23 -3.53 -2.66 -6.11
C GLY A 23 -5.03 -2.54 -5.87
N ASN A 24 -5.59 -3.35 -4.97
CA ASN A 24 -7.01 -3.31 -4.62
C ASN A 24 -7.37 -2.00 -3.90
N THR A 25 -6.58 -1.58 -2.91
CA THR A 25 -6.82 -0.31 -2.19
C THR A 25 -6.76 0.89 -3.14
N ALA A 26 -5.75 0.96 -4.02
CA ALA A 26 -5.66 2.01 -5.03
C ALA A 26 -6.84 1.97 -6.01
N HIS A 27 -7.29 0.78 -6.42
CA HIS A 27 -8.45 0.66 -7.29
C HIS A 27 -9.76 1.10 -6.61
N THR A 28 -9.94 0.78 -5.33
CA THR A 28 -11.09 1.24 -4.54
C THR A 28 -11.09 2.76 -4.38
N GLN A 29 -9.94 3.38 -4.11
CA GLN A 29 -9.81 4.84 -4.06
C GLN A 29 -10.22 5.47 -5.38
N ASN A 30 -9.68 4.98 -6.51
CA ASN A 30 -10.04 5.47 -7.84
C ASN A 30 -11.54 5.39 -8.14
N ILE A 31 -12.23 4.35 -7.66
CA ILE A 31 -13.69 4.23 -7.81
C ILE A 31 -14.41 5.28 -6.96
N ALA A 32 -13.95 5.52 -5.73
CA ALA A 32 -14.51 6.56 -4.87
C ALA A 32 -14.35 7.95 -5.50
N ASP A 33 -13.16 8.26 -6.02
CA ASP A 33 -12.87 9.52 -6.69
C ASP A 33 -13.74 9.70 -7.95
N GLN A 34 -13.86 8.66 -8.79
CA GLN A 34 -14.76 8.70 -9.94
C GLN A 34 -16.23 8.94 -9.55
N ALA A 35 -16.68 8.34 -8.44
CA ALA A 35 -18.05 8.56 -7.96
C ALA A 35 -18.26 9.99 -7.46
N MET A 36 -17.25 10.61 -6.84
CA MET A 36 -17.28 12.02 -6.45
C MET A 36 -17.28 12.95 -7.66
N ASP A 37 -16.46 12.67 -8.68
CA ASP A 37 -16.43 13.43 -9.94
C ASP A 37 -17.78 13.34 -10.68
N LEU A 38 -18.40 12.16 -10.71
CA LEU A 38 -19.74 11.96 -11.26
C LEU A 38 -20.79 12.73 -10.48
N ALA A 39 -20.74 12.71 -9.15
CA ALA A 39 -21.67 13.50 -8.33
C ALA A 39 -21.54 15.00 -8.64
N GLY A 40 -20.33 15.52 -8.82
CA GLY A 40 -20.08 16.91 -9.24
C GLY A 40 -20.69 17.29 -10.59
N GLN A 41 -20.95 16.32 -11.47
CA GLN A 41 -21.58 16.57 -12.78
C GLN A 41 -23.11 16.62 -12.72
N PHE A 42 -23.73 15.98 -11.73
CA PHE A 42 -25.19 15.80 -11.65
C PHE A 42 -25.84 16.47 -10.45
N MET A 43 -25.07 16.88 -9.44
CA MET A 43 -25.54 17.49 -8.21
C MET A 43 -24.96 18.89 -8.08
N THR A 44 -25.74 19.80 -7.52
CA THR A 44 -25.27 21.13 -7.10
C THR A 44 -24.40 21.04 -5.84
N GLU A 45 -23.63 22.08 -5.54
CA GLU A 45 -22.81 22.16 -4.32
C GLU A 45 -23.65 21.99 -3.04
N ASP A 46 -24.86 22.57 -3.01
CA ASP A 46 -25.80 22.44 -1.89
C ASP A 46 -26.27 20.98 -1.72
N GLU A 47 -26.55 20.29 -2.82
CA GLU A 47 -26.94 18.87 -2.79
C GLU A 47 -25.78 17.96 -2.37
N ILE A 48 -24.56 18.25 -2.82
CA ILE A 48 -23.35 17.50 -2.43
C ILE A 48 -23.09 17.68 -0.93
N SER A 49 -23.13 18.92 -0.43
CA SER A 49 -22.84 19.23 0.98
C SER A 49 -23.83 18.59 1.97
N ASN A 50 -25.06 18.32 1.54
CA ASN A 50 -26.10 17.64 2.33
C ASN A 50 -26.21 16.13 2.02
N SER A 51 -25.35 15.58 1.17
CA SER A 51 -25.42 14.18 0.77
C SER A 51 -24.61 13.28 1.70
N ASP A 52 -25.31 12.51 2.53
CA ASP A 52 -24.69 11.45 3.34
C ASP A 52 -23.97 10.41 2.47
N VAL A 53 -24.49 10.14 1.28
CA VAL A 53 -23.86 9.22 0.32
C VAL A 53 -22.52 9.78 -0.15
N TYR A 54 -22.47 11.06 -0.52
CA TYR A 54 -21.21 11.70 -0.94
C TYR A 54 -20.19 11.69 0.18
N ARG A 55 -20.60 12.03 1.42
CA ARG A 55 -19.72 12.00 2.59
C ARG A 55 -19.17 10.60 2.89
N VAL A 56 -19.96 9.55 2.69
CA VAL A 56 -19.47 8.16 2.85
C VAL A 56 -18.44 7.80 1.77
N ILE A 57 -18.63 8.28 0.53
CA ILE A 57 -17.68 8.06 -0.57
C ILE A 57 -16.37 8.82 -0.32
N GLU A 58 -16.46 10.08 0.11
CA GLU A 58 -15.29 10.89 0.50
C GLU A 58 -14.50 10.19 1.62
N ASN A 59 -15.19 9.76 2.69
CA ASN A 59 -14.56 9.00 3.78
C ASN A 59 -13.88 7.72 3.28
N LEU A 60 -14.46 7.02 2.31
CA LEU A 60 -13.85 5.83 1.71
C LEU A 60 -12.56 6.18 0.96
N SER A 61 -12.54 7.28 0.20
CA SER A 61 -11.32 7.76 -0.46
C SER A 61 -10.23 8.10 0.57
N CYS A 62 -10.57 8.86 1.61
CA CYS A 62 -9.64 9.20 2.70
C CYS A 62 -9.07 7.95 3.39
N VAL A 63 -9.91 6.96 3.73
CA VAL A 63 -9.43 5.71 4.36
C VAL A 63 -8.48 4.94 3.45
N CYS A 64 -8.71 4.95 2.13
CA CYS A 64 -7.77 4.32 1.20
C CYS A 64 -6.41 5.01 1.20
N GLU A 65 -6.38 6.34 1.28
CA GLU A 65 -5.13 7.12 1.41
C GLU A 65 -4.40 6.79 2.71
N GLU A 66 -5.10 6.78 3.84
CA GLU A 66 -4.53 6.45 5.16
C GLU A 66 -3.92 5.04 5.16
N VAL A 67 -4.63 4.05 4.61
CA VAL A 67 -4.13 2.68 4.48
C VAL A 67 -2.86 2.62 3.63
N MET A 68 -2.83 3.34 2.51
CA MET A 68 -1.66 3.41 1.64
C MET A 68 -0.47 4.09 2.33
N GLN A 69 -0.69 5.16 3.09
CA GLN A 69 0.35 5.84 3.85
C GLN A 69 0.96 4.91 4.92
N VAL A 70 0.12 4.29 5.74
CA VAL A 70 0.56 3.32 6.76
C VAL A 70 1.37 2.19 6.12
N LEU A 71 0.91 1.66 4.99
CA LEU A 71 1.60 0.58 4.31
C LEU A 71 2.96 1.01 3.73
N ILE A 72 3.06 2.21 3.17
CA ILE A 72 4.32 2.78 2.70
C ILE A 72 5.28 2.99 3.88
N GLU A 73 4.79 3.46 5.02
CA GLU A 73 5.61 3.65 6.22
C GLU A 73 6.14 2.32 6.77
N GLU A 74 5.30 1.28 6.84
CA GLU A 74 5.73 -0.05 7.28
C GLU A 74 6.73 -0.67 6.30
N LEU A 75 6.51 -0.52 4.99
CA LEU A 75 7.48 -0.93 3.97
C LEU A 75 8.81 -0.17 4.11
N LYS A 76 8.78 1.12 4.45
CA LYS A 76 9.99 1.91 4.74
C LYS A 76 10.71 1.42 6.00
N LYS A 77 9.97 0.99 7.03
CA LYS A 77 10.55 0.42 8.26
C LYS A 77 11.23 -0.93 7.98
N GLU A 78 10.59 -1.83 7.23
CA GLU A 78 11.17 -3.12 6.86
C GLU A 78 12.32 -3.01 5.84
N THR A 79 12.34 -1.96 5.01
CA THR A 79 13.47 -1.67 4.10
C THR A 79 14.70 -1.07 4.80
N ARG A 80 14.68 -0.87 6.12
CA ARG A 80 15.89 -0.65 6.96
C ARG A 80 16.72 -1.92 7.15
N LEU A 81 16.72 -2.81 6.16
CA LEU A 81 17.41 -4.10 6.14
C LEU A 81 18.91 -3.96 6.45
N TYR A 82 19.51 -2.80 6.19
CA TYR A 82 20.91 -2.48 6.47
C TYR A 82 21.21 -2.21 7.95
N GLU A 83 20.21 -1.97 8.79
CA GLU A 83 20.37 -1.71 10.22
C GLU A 83 20.21 -2.95 11.11
N ILE A 84 19.66 -4.04 10.55
CA ILE A 84 19.38 -5.31 11.27
C ILE A 84 20.43 -6.39 10.90
N LEU A 85 21.27 -6.14 9.91
CA LEU A 85 22.41 -7.02 9.61
C LEU A 85 23.50 -6.79 10.67
N PRO A 86 23.92 -7.84 11.42
CA PRO A 86 25.08 -7.72 12.30
C PRO A 86 26.30 -7.31 11.48
N ASP A 87 27.19 -6.54 12.10
CA ASP A 87 28.36 -5.81 11.54
C ASP A 87 29.30 -6.64 10.65
N ASP A 88 29.18 -7.97 10.61
CA ASP A 88 30.08 -8.87 9.88
C ASP A 88 29.83 -8.95 8.35
N SER A 89 29.09 -8.01 7.75
CA SER A 89 28.73 -8.03 6.33
C SER A 89 29.37 -6.93 5.48
N ASP A 90 30.49 -6.34 5.92
CA ASP A 90 31.18 -5.28 5.18
C ASP A 90 31.58 -5.68 3.74
N ASP A 91 31.89 -6.95 3.50
CA ASP A 91 32.22 -7.44 2.16
C ASP A 91 31.00 -7.52 1.22
N ILE A 92 29.80 -7.78 1.77
CA ILE A 92 28.56 -7.82 0.98
C ILE A 92 28.09 -6.39 0.67
N LYS A 93 28.28 -5.46 1.62
CA LYS A 93 27.97 -4.04 1.43
C LYS A 93 28.87 -3.39 0.38
N ARG A 94 30.18 -3.71 0.36
CA ARG A 94 31.11 -3.20 -0.67
C ARG A 94 30.78 -3.68 -2.08
N LYS A 95 30.46 -4.97 -2.24
CA LYS A 95 30.14 -5.54 -3.56
C LYS A 95 28.88 -4.95 -4.19
N ALA A 96 27.87 -4.65 -3.37
CA ALA A 96 26.63 -4.04 -3.85
C ALA A 96 26.76 -2.56 -4.25
N ILE A 97 27.82 -1.88 -3.80
CA ILE A 97 28.08 -0.46 -4.13
C ILE A 97 29.01 -0.33 -5.34
N GLU A 98 29.93 -1.26 -5.57
CA GLU A 98 30.84 -1.24 -6.74
C GLU A 98 30.16 -1.69 -8.06
N GLU A 99 28.99 -2.32 -7.99
CA GLU A 99 28.20 -2.76 -9.16
C GLU A 99 27.07 -1.78 -9.55
N LEU A 100 27.04 -0.57 -8.95
CA LEU A 100 26.22 0.58 -9.38
C LEU A 100 27.10 1.62 -10.10
#